data_AF-A0A976JHP5-F1
#
_entry.id   AF-A0A976JHP5-F1
#
_cell.length_a   1.000
_cell.length_b   1.000
_cell.length_c   1.000
_cell.angle_alpha   90.00
_cell.angle_beta   90.00
_cell.angle_gamma   90.00
#
_symmetry.space_group_name_H-M   'P 1'
#
loop_
_entity.id
_entity.type
_entity.pdbx_description
1 polymer ?
#
loop_
_entity_poly.entity_id
_entity_poly.type
_entity_poly.pdbx_seq_one_letter_code
_entity_poly.pdbx_strand_id
1 'polypeptide(L)'
;MTMANKPPLKKPPDKSQLRRELQQQIQDYLTHGGEIHKIPRGVSGRDNPLEGLPMAFFNQPKAERTPIPEVVAALDARRQKTSTSGKTTPSKPKEKIIYDDFGEPIRKIWVEE
;
A
#
# COMPACT_ATOMS: atom_id res chain seq x y z
N MET A 1 43.32 3.13 8.09
CA MET A 1 41.97 2.65 7.74
C MET A 1 41.18 3.79 7.11
N THR A 2 41.00 3.76 5.80
CA THR A 2 40.18 4.72 5.05
C THR A 2 38.71 4.36 5.21
N MET A 3 37.92 5.22 5.87
CA MET A 3 36.47 5.06 5.97
C MET A 3 35.87 5.27 4.57
N ALA A 4 35.30 4.21 3.99
CA ALA A 4 34.54 4.30 2.76
C ALA A 4 33.31 5.18 2.99
N ASN A 5 33.26 6.30 2.27
CA ASN A 5 32.16 7.25 2.33
C ASN A 5 30.93 6.60 1.67
N LYS A 6 29.93 6.18 2.46
CA LYS A 6 28.71 5.52 1.96
C LYS A 6 27.90 6.55 1.15
N PRO A 7 27.53 6.27 -0.11
CA PRO A 7 26.75 7.21 -0.89
C PRO A 7 25.37 7.42 -0.24
N PRO A 8 24.83 8.66 -0.28
CA PRO A 8 23.54 8.96 0.30
C PRO A 8 22.43 8.13 -0.37
N LEU A 9 21.48 7.66 0.44
CA LEU A 9 20.30 6.94 -0.03
C LEU A 9 19.54 7.80 -1.04
N LYS A 10 19.28 7.25 -2.23
CA LYS A 10 18.42 7.91 -3.24
C LYS A 10 17.02 8.07 -2.64
N LYS A 11 16.57 9.31 -2.49
CA LYS A 11 15.21 9.60 -2.02
C LYS A 11 14.23 9.20 -3.14
N PRO A 12 13.16 8.46 -2.82
CA PRO A 12 12.11 8.22 -3.81
C PRO A 12 11.48 9.58 -4.19
N PRO A 13 11.05 9.73 -5.45
CA PRO A 13 10.42 10.98 -5.88
C PRO A 13 9.10 11.21 -5.15
N ASP A 14 8.80 12.47 -4.87
CA ASP A 14 7.48 12.87 -4.37
C ASP A 14 6.45 12.92 -5.51
N LYS A 15 5.16 12.86 -5.17
CA LYS A 15 4.04 12.94 -6.13
C LYS A 15 4.10 14.19 -7.01
N SER A 16 4.56 15.31 -6.46
CA SER A 16 4.72 16.56 -7.21
C SER A 16 5.78 16.44 -8.32
N GLN A 17 6.89 15.77 -8.02
CA GLN A 17 7.99 15.53 -8.95
C GLN A 17 7.54 14.57 -10.07
N LEU A 18 6.84 13.49 -9.70
CA LEU A 18 6.31 12.52 -10.66
C LEU A 18 5.31 13.17 -11.64
N ARG A 19 4.45 14.07 -11.17
CA ARG A 19 3.50 14.80 -12.03
C ARG A 19 4.22 15.70 -13.04
N ARG A 20 5.25 16.42 -12.58
CA ARG A 20 6.03 17.30 -13.45
C ARG A 20 6.76 16.51 -14.53
N GLU A 21 7.37 15.39 -14.16
CA GLU A 21 8.04 14.49 -15.10
C GLU A 21 7.08 13.95 -16.15
N LEU A 22 5.90 13.48 -15.74
CA LEU A 22 4.88 13.00 -16.67
C LEU A 22 4.41 14.11 -17.64
N GLN A 23 4.19 15.33 -17.14
CA GLN A 23 3.81 16.46 -17.99
C GLN A 23 4.89 16.81 -19.01
N GLN A 24 6.16 16.75 -18.61
CA GLN A 24 7.28 17.00 -19.50
C GLN A 24 7.35 15.94 -20.61
N GLN A 25 7.23 14.65 -20.26
CA GLN A 25 7.18 13.56 -21.23
C GLN A 25 6.03 13.71 -22.24
N ILE A 26 4.85 14.15 -21.77
CA ILE A 26 3.70 14.43 -22.65
C ILE A 26 4.02 15.57 -23.62
N GLN A 27 4.59 16.68 -23.12
CA GLN A 27 4.95 17.83 -23.96
C GLN A 27 6.02 17.48 -24.99
N ASP A 28 7.05 16.74 -24.59
CA ASP A 28 8.12 16.30 -25.49
C ASP A 28 7.56 15.45 -26.63
N TYR A 29 6.64 14.52 -26.32
CA TYR A 29 5.94 13.72 -27.32
C TYR A 29 5.06 14.57 -28.25
N LEU A 30 4.33 15.56 -27.72
CA LEU A 30 3.47 16.44 -28.54
C LEU A 30 4.28 17.37 -29.46
N THR A 31 5.47 17.78 -29.04
CA THR A 31 6.31 18.75 -29.77
C THR A 31 7.21 18.09 -30.81
N HIS A 32 7.87 17.00 -30.45
CA HIS A 32 8.86 16.34 -31.31
C HIS A 32 8.34 15.03 -31.94
N GLY A 33 7.17 14.56 -31.51
CA GLY A 33 6.69 13.21 -31.83
C GLY A 33 7.47 12.14 -31.06
N GLY A 34 7.21 10.88 -31.38
CA GLY A 34 7.91 9.74 -30.78
C GLY A 34 7.10 8.45 -30.85
N GLU A 35 7.60 7.41 -30.18
CA GLU A 35 6.91 6.13 -30.04
C GLU A 35 6.51 5.91 -28.57
N ILE A 36 5.27 5.45 -28.35
CA ILE A 36 4.77 5.09 -27.02
C ILE A 36 5.07 3.62 -26.75
N HIS A 37 6.07 3.34 -25.91
CA HIS A 37 6.37 1.97 -25.50
C HIS A 37 5.38 1.47 -24.43
N LYS A 38 4.57 0.46 -24.78
CA LYS A 38 3.65 -0.19 -23.85
C LYS A 38 4.33 -1.30 -23.08
N ILE A 39 4.75 -1.01 -21.85
CA ILE A 39 5.36 -2.00 -20.96
C ILE A 39 4.26 -2.88 -20.33
N PRO A 40 4.35 -4.22 -20.38
CA PRO A 40 3.41 -5.10 -19.70
C PRO A 40 3.37 -4.88 -18.19
N ARG A 41 2.19 -5.10 -17.59
CA ARG A 41 2.01 -4.99 -16.14
C ARG A 41 2.95 -5.96 -15.41
N GLY A 42 3.59 -5.50 -14.34
CA GLY A 42 4.51 -6.30 -13.52
C GLY A 42 5.97 -6.27 -13.98
N VAL A 43 6.27 -5.68 -15.15
CA VAL A 43 7.63 -5.63 -15.69
C VAL A 43 8.40 -4.39 -15.23
N SER A 44 7.72 -3.26 -15.00
CA SER A 44 8.39 -1.97 -14.72
C SER A 44 8.87 -1.77 -13.27
N GLY A 45 8.53 -2.67 -12.35
CA GLY A 45 8.80 -2.50 -10.91
C GLY A 45 10.11 -3.11 -10.43
N ARG A 46 10.83 -3.84 -11.28
CA ARG A 46 12.08 -4.54 -10.95
C ARG A 46 13.05 -4.41 -12.11
N ASP A 47 14.35 -4.32 -11.79
CA ASP A 47 15.40 -4.31 -12.81
C ASP A 47 15.45 -5.63 -13.61
N ASN A 48 15.08 -6.75 -12.97
CA ASN A 48 14.98 -8.05 -13.63
C ASN A 48 13.59 -8.69 -13.41
N PRO A 49 12.59 -8.31 -14.21
CA PRO A 49 11.20 -8.71 -14.01
C PRO A 49 10.88 -10.16 -14.43
N LEU A 50 11.73 -10.77 -15.27
CA LEU A 50 11.58 -12.15 -15.72
C LEU A 50 12.21 -13.17 -14.75
N GLU A 51 13.09 -12.72 -13.88
CA GLU A 51 13.66 -13.57 -12.84
C GLU A 51 12.66 -13.81 -11.71
N GLY A 52 12.64 -15.06 -11.24
CA GLY A 52 11.91 -15.44 -10.03
C GLY A 52 12.26 -14.51 -8.87
N LEU A 53 11.32 -14.29 -7.96
CA LEU A 53 11.65 -13.61 -6.70
C LEU A 53 12.75 -14.43 -6.00
N PRO A 54 13.86 -13.80 -5.56
CA PRO A 54 14.83 -14.50 -4.75
C PRO A 54 14.09 -15.02 -3.52
N MET A 55 14.02 -16.34 -3.36
CA MET A 55 13.53 -16.93 -2.13
C MET A 55 14.43 -16.42 -1.01
N ALA A 56 13.86 -15.68 -0.06
CA ALA A 56 14.55 -15.37 1.18
C ALA A 56 14.74 -16.69 1.93
N PHE A 57 15.86 -17.38 1.64
CA PHE A 57 16.26 -18.55 2.39
C PHE A 57 16.64 -18.08 3.79
N PHE A 58 15.71 -18.22 4.74
CA PHE A 58 15.98 -18.06 6.16
C PHE A 58 16.77 -19.26 6.71
N ASN A 59 17.85 -19.64 6.01
CA ASN A 59 18.75 -20.73 6.39
C ASN A 59 19.80 -20.26 7.41
N GLN A 60 19.58 -19.14 8.08
CA GLN A 60 20.49 -18.70 9.13
C GLN A 60 20.36 -19.65 10.33
N PRO A 61 21.49 -20.03 10.97
CA PRO A 61 21.44 -20.81 12.19
C PRO A 61 20.61 -20.07 13.24
N LYS A 62 19.89 -20.82 14.09
CA LYS A 62 19.03 -20.25 15.13
C LYS A 62 19.86 -19.29 15.99
N ALA A 63 19.55 -18.00 15.91
CA ALA A 63 20.22 -17.01 16.75
C ALA A 63 19.94 -17.30 18.23
N GLU A 64 20.99 -17.25 19.05
CA GLU A 64 20.84 -17.27 20.50
C GLU A 64 20.14 -15.99 20.93
N ARG A 65 19.00 -16.14 21.61
CA ARG A 65 18.21 -15.02 22.12
C ARG A 65 18.24 -15.08 23.64
N THR A 66 18.56 -13.96 24.28
CA THR A 66 18.39 -13.81 25.73
C THR A 66 16.90 -13.67 26.03
N PRO A 67 16.27 -14.58 26.80
CA PRO A 67 14.88 -14.44 27.16
C PRO A 67 14.71 -13.25 28.11
N ILE A 68 13.81 -12.33 27.77
CA ILE A 68 13.42 -11.20 28.64
C ILE A 68 11.95 -11.41 29.04
N PRO A 69 11.68 -12.16 30.12
CA PRO A 69 10.33 -12.59 30.48
C PRO A 69 9.41 -11.40 30.80
N GLU A 70 9.93 -10.31 31.36
CA GLU A 70 9.16 -9.11 31.66
C GLU A 70 8.56 -8.46 30.39
N VAL A 71 9.36 -8.36 29.33
CA VAL A 71 8.90 -7.80 28.05
C VAL A 71 7.87 -8.71 27.39
N VAL A 72 8.06 -10.04 27.45
CA VAL A 72 7.09 -11.01 26.95
C VAL A 72 5.77 -10.87 27.71
N ALA A 73 5.82 -10.81 29.04
CA ALA A 73 4.63 -10.62 29.88
C ALA A 73 3.91 -9.30 29.56
N ALA A 74 4.65 -8.21 29.33
CA ALA A 74 4.07 -6.92 28.93
C ALA A 74 3.38 -6.99 27.54
N LEU A 75 3.97 -7.71 26.58
CA LEU A 75 3.38 -7.92 25.26
C LEU A 75 2.11 -8.78 25.32
N ASP A 76 2.11 -9.84 26.12
CA ASP A 76 0.95 -10.70 26.32
C ASP A 76 -0.18 -9.96 27.01
N ALA A 77 0.11 -9.20 28.07
CA ALA A 77 -0.87 -8.35 28.73
C ALA A 77 -1.47 -7.29 27.79
N ARG A 78 -0.67 -6.74 26.87
CA ARG A 78 -1.16 -5.81 25.82
C ARG A 78 -2.10 -6.52 24.84
N ARG A 79 -1.77 -7.73 24.39
CA ARG A 79 -2.62 -8.52 23.48
C ARG A 79 -3.96 -8.88 24.11
N GLN A 80 -3.96 -9.27 25.39
CA GLN A 80 -5.20 -9.60 26.12
C GLN A 80 -6.12 -8.39 26.30
N LYS A 81 -5.59 -7.17 26.42
CA LYS A 81 -6.41 -5.95 26.53
C LYS A 81 -7.13 -5.60 25.21
N THR A 82 -6.59 -6.03 24.07
CA THR A 82 -7.18 -5.76 22.74
C THR A 82 -8.32 -6.70 22.33
N SER A 83 -8.63 -7.74 23.13
CA SER A 83 -9.78 -8.63 22.88
C SER A 83 -11.08 -8.13 23.52
N THR A 84 -11.10 -6.89 24.02
CA THR A 84 -12.32 -6.29 24.56
C THR A 84 -13.31 -6.00 23.43
N SER A 85 -14.30 -6.89 23.36
CA SER A 85 -15.66 -6.72 22.82
C SER A 85 -15.75 -5.91 21.54
N GLY A 86 -16.06 -6.60 20.43
CA GLY A 86 -16.46 -5.95 19.19
C GLY A 86 -17.38 -4.76 19.52
N LYS A 87 -16.88 -3.54 19.27
CA LYS A 87 -17.65 -2.33 19.50
C LYS A 87 -18.96 -2.52 18.75
N THR A 88 -20.06 -2.61 19.48
CA THR A 88 -21.39 -2.50 18.90
C THR A 88 -21.48 -1.09 18.35
N THR A 89 -21.12 -0.93 17.08
CA THR A 89 -21.30 0.33 16.37
C THR A 89 -22.80 0.62 16.39
N PRO A 90 -23.25 1.78 16.89
CA PRO A 90 -24.66 2.11 16.83
C PRO A 90 -25.10 2.05 15.36
N SER A 91 -26.27 1.46 15.12
CA SER A 91 -26.87 1.41 13.79
C SER A 91 -26.97 2.84 13.27
N LYS A 92 -26.32 3.11 12.14
CA LYS A 92 -26.39 4.42 11.50
C LYS A 92 -27.51 4.38 10.47
N PRO A 93 -28.26 5.48 10.27
CA PRO A 93 -29.24 5.56 9.20
C PRO A 93 -28.57 5.23 7.86
N LYS A 94 -29.16 4.31 7.11
CA LYS A 94 -28.68 3.88 5.79
C LYS A 94 -29.50 4.58 4.71
N GLU A 95 -28.83 5.06 3.67
CA GLU A 95 -29.49 5.63 2.50
C GLU A 95 -30.05 4.48 1.64
N LYS A 96 -31.36 4.47 1.44
CA LYS A 96 -32.07 3.50 0.59
C LYS A 96 -32.67 4.22 -0.61
N ILE A 97 -32.35 3.73 -1.80
CA ILE A 97 -32.91 4.22 -3.05
C ILE A 97 -34.23 3.49 -3.32
N ILE A 98 -35.28 4.23 -3.62
CA ILE A 98 -36.57 3.70 -4.06
C ILE A 98 -36.59 3.74 -5.58
N TYR A 99 -36.91 2.59 -6.16
CA TYR A 99 -36.98 2.37 -7.60
C TYR A 99 -38.44 2.28 -8.03
N ASP A 100 -38.74 2.80 -9.22
CA ASP A 100 -40.04 2.61 -9.89
C ASP A 100 -40.22 1.17 -10.39
N ASP A 101 -41.41 0.84 -10.90
CA ASP A 101 -41.72 -0.45 -11.53
C ASP A 101 -40.80 -0.77 -12.74
N PHE A 102 -40.15 0.27 -13.31
CA PHE A 102 -39.14 0.15 -14.37
C PHE A 102 -37.69 0.15 -13.88
N GLY A 103 -37.44 0.19 -12.56
CA GLY A 103 -36.10 0.15 -11.99
C GLY A 103 -35.32 1.47 -12.02
N GLU A 104 -35.96 2.58 -12.40
CA GLU A 104 -35.36 3.91 -12.35
C GLU A 104 -35.38 4.47 -10.91
N PRO A 105 -34.29 5.09 -10.41
CA PRO A 105 -34.23 5.60 -9.05
C PRO A 105 -35.06 6.90 -8.92
N ILE A 106 -36.19 6.83 -8.22
CA ILE A 106 -37.07 8.00 -8.03
C ILE A 106 -36.60 8.88 -6.87
N ARG A 107 -36.28 8.27 -5.72
CA ARG A 107 -35.97 9.03 -4.50
C ARG A 107 -35.01 8.28 -3.58
N LYS A 108 -34.27 9.05 -2.78
CA LYS A 108 -33.40 8.54 -1.72
C LYS A 108 -34.02 8.86 -0.36
N ILE A 109 -34.14 7.85 0.50
CA ILE A 109 -34.64 8.00 1.86
C ILE A 109 -33.59 7.49 2.85
N TRP A 110 -33.52 8.13 4.01
CA TRP A 110 -32.73 7.62 5.13
C TRP A 110 -33.62 6.69 5.96
N VAL A 111 -33.16 5.45 6.18
CA VAL A 111 -33.86 4.46 7.01
C VAL A 111 -32.97 4.14 8.21
N GLU A 112 -33.52 4.29 9.41
CA GLU A 112 -32.92 3.76 10.64
C GLU A 112 -33.33 2.29 10.76
N GLU A 113 -32.34 1.40 10.82
CA GLU A 113 -32.52 -0.05 11.04
C GLU A 113 -32.29 -0.40 12.52
#